data_AF-A0AA88UFW4-F1
#
_entry.id   AF-A0AA88UFW4-F1
#
_cell.length_a   1.000
_cell.length_b   1.000
_cell.length_c   1.000
_cell.angle_alpha   90.00
_cell.angle_beta   90.00
_cell.angle_gamma   90.00
#
_symmetry.space_group_name_H-M   'P 1'
#
loop_
_entity.id
_entity.type
_entity.pdbx_description
1 polymer ?
#
loop_
_entity_poly.entity_id
_entity_poly.type
_entity_poly.pdbx_seq_one_letter_code
_entity_poly.pdbx_strand_id
1 'polypeptide(L)'
;MWVFDTNVHDYCYYLAYSPAAITGYLSSIESLSDTNFRKWKEHISIILGVMDLDYALQVDTCAALTAESSTEQKAAYEKWERSNCISLMIMKCSITTAIRRAIPDSDNAKLYLAHIEEQFQGSSKAHATTLITKMVTLKYSGSNGVREHILQMNDMASQLKGLDMEISEGFLVHFVMTSLPAQFDPFKINYNTQKEK
;
A
#
# COMPACT_ATOMS: atom_id res chain seq x y z
N MET A 1 27.71 44.46 3.06
CA MET A 1 28.09 43.07 3.40
C MET A 1 26.86 42.45 4.03
N TRP A 2 26.01 41.81 3.22
CA TRP A 2 24.81 41.16 3.72
C TRP A 2 25.22 39.77 4.20
N VAL A 3 25.11 39.52 5.50
CA VAL A 3 25.33 38.20 6.09
C VAL A 3 24.05 37.41 5.83
N PHE A 4 24.13 36.41 4.96
CA PHE A 4 23.07 35.41 4.83
C PHE A 4 23.07 34.55 6.10
N ASP A 5 22.08 34.75 6.96
CA ASP A 5 21.75 33.80 8.02
C ASP A 5 20.97 32.63 7.38
N THR A 6 21.66 31.80 6.59
CA THR A 6 21.07 30.56 6.06
C THR A 6 21.07 29.52 7.17
N ASN A 7 19.96 29.44 7.89
CA ASN A 7 19.68 28.41 8.86
C ASN A 7 19.81 27.03 8.17
N VAL A 8 20.45 26.05 8.82
CA VAL A 8 20.68 24.70 8.27
C VAL A 8 19.36 24.03 7.85
N HIS A 9 18.27 24.37 8.56
CA HIS A 9 16.92 23.93 8.23
C HIS A 9 16.43 24.43 6.86
N ASP A 10 16.78 25.66 6.50
CA ASP A 10 16.44 26.29 5.22
C ASP A 10 17.23 25.64 4.07
N TYR A 11 18.51 25.34 4.30
CA TYR A 11 19.37 24.65 3.33
C TYR A 11 18.92 23.20 3.05
N CYS A 12 18.55 22.44 4.10
CA CYS A 12 17.99 21.11 3.94
C CYS A 12 16.64 21.13 3.20
N TYR A 13 15.80 22.14 3.46
CA TYR A 13 14.54 22.34 2.76
C TYR A 13 14.78 22.64 1.26
N TYR A 14 15.70 23.54 0.91
CA TYR A 14 16.04 23.81 -0.50
C TYR A 14 16.62 22.59 -1.24
N LEU A 15 17.38 21.73 -0.56
CA LEU A 15 17.94 20.52 -1.17
C LEU A 15 16.86 19.46 -1.42
N ALA A 16 15.93 19.24 -0.48
CA ALA A 16 14.81 18.31 -0.62
C ALA A 16 13.81 18.73 -1.73
N TYR A 17 13.64 20.04 -1.93
CA TYR A 17 12.80 20.62 -2.99
C TYR A 17 13.55 20.92 -4.29
N SER A 18 14.82 20.52 -4.41
CA SER A 18 15.55 20.70 -5.67
C SER A 18 14.90 19.89 -6.80
N PRO A 19 14.89 20.39 -8.06
CA PRO A 19 14.35 19.64 -9.18
C PRO A 19 14.98 18.25 -9.34
N ALA A 20 16.26 18.10 -8.98
CA ALA A 20 16.97 16.83 -9.00
C ALA A 20 16.46 15.86 -7.92
N ALA A 21 16.26 16.33 -6.68
CA ALA A 21 15.72 15.50 -5.60
C ALA A 21 14.29 15.07 -5.91
N ILE A 22 13.43 16.01 -6.35
CA ILE A 22 12.05 15.72 -6.76
C ILE A 22 12.04 14.68 -7.89
N THR A 23 12.88 14.84 -8.91
CA THR A 23 12.99 13.86 -10.00
C THR A 23 13.48 12.49 -9.50
N GLY A 24 14.40 12.47 -8.53
CA GLY A 24 14.86 11.24 -7.87
C GLY A 24 13.73 10.53 -7.13
N TYR A 25 12.96 11.25 -6.31
CA TYR A 25 11.81 10.69 -5.60
C TYR A 25 10.71 10.22 -6.56
N LEU A 26 10.41 11.00 -7.60
CA LEU A 26 9.38 10.61 -8.57
C LEU A 26 9.79 9.40 -9.41
N SER A 27 11.08 9.26 -9.73
CA SER A 27 11.57 8.11 -10.50
C SER A 27 11.71 6.84 -9.67
N SER A 28 11.77 6.93 -8.33
CA SER A 28 11.75 5.76 -7.45
C SER A 28 10.35 5.17 -7.24
N ILE A 29 9.29 5.93 -7.51
CA ILE A 29 7.92 5.43 -7.35
C ILE A 29 7.61 4.45 -8.47
N GLU A 30 7.48 3.18 -8.12
CA GLU A 30 6.89 2.17 -9.00
C GLU A 30 5.45 2.58 -9.33
N SER A 31 5.10 2.58 -10.62
CA SER A 31 3.75 2.97 -11.04
C SER A 31 2.69 2.06 -10.40
N LEU A 32 1.59 2.67 -9.93
CA LEU A 32 0.50 1.91 -9.32
C LEU A 32 -0.07 0.87 -10.30
N SER A 33 -0.26 -0.35 -9.80
CA SER A 33 -0.86 -1.50 -10.47
C SER A 33 -1.78 -2.27 -9.51
N ASP A 34 -2.57 -3.19 -10.05
CA ASP A 34 -3.55 -3.99 -9.29
C ASP A 34 -2.94 -4.81 -8.14
N THR A 35 -1.64 -5.10 -8.18
CA THR A 35 -0.96 -5.97 -7.21
C THR A 35 0.01 -5.24 -6.28
N ASN A 36 0.37 -3.98 -6.55
CA ASN A 36 1.39 -3.26 -5.79
C ASN A 36 0.85 -2.14 -4.90
N PHE A 37 -0.48 -1.98 -4.77
CA PHE A 37 -1.12 -0.88 -4.04
C PHE A 37 -0.55 -0.63 -2.64
N ARG A 38 -0.33 -1.68 -1.84
CA ARG A 38 0.24 -1.54 -0.48
C ARG A 38 1.63 -0.91 -0.52
N LYS A 39 2.54 -1.47 -1.34
CA LYS A 39 3.91 -0.95 -1.49
C LYS A 39 3.91 0.46 -2.05
N TRP A 40 3.04 0.73 -3.02
CA TRP A 40 2.86 2.07 -3.60
C TRP A 40 2.42 3.08 -2.53
N LYS A 41 1.39 2.74 -1.74
CA LYS A 41 0.87 3.61 -0.67
C LYS A 41 1.93 3.91 0.40
N GLU A 42 2.68 2.90 0.82
CA GLU A 42 3.78 3.06 1.77
C GLU A 42 4.86 4.01 1.21
N HIS A 43 5.27 3.82 -0.05
CA HIS A 43 6.29 4.66 -0.68
C HIS A 43 5.82 6.11 -0.84
N ILE A 44 4.57 6.33 -1.27
CA ILE A 44 3.95 7.66 -1.34
C ILE A 44 3.94 8.32 0.03
N SER A 45 3.54 7.59 1.08
CA SER A 45 3.48 8.12 2.44
C SER A 45 4.85 8.56 2.95
N ILE A 46 5.90 7.78 2.67
CA ILE A 46 7.28 8.12 3.02
C ILE A 46 7.74 9.39 2.27
N ILE A 47 7.50 9.48 0.96
CA ILE A 47 7.91 10.63 0.15
C ILE A 47 7.21 11.90 0.62
N LEU A 48 5.89 11.84 0.83
CA LEU A 48 5.12 13.00 1.29
C LEU A 48 5.56 13.43 2.69
N GLY A 49 5.86 12.49 3.60
CA GLY A 49 6.37 12.80 4.93
C GLY A 49 7.77 13.44 4.91
N VAL A 50 8.71 12.90 4.12
CA VAL A 50 10.07 13.46 3.99
C VAL A 50 10.05 14.86 3.40
N MET A 51 9.08 15.16 2.54
CA MET A 51 8.94 16.47 1.91
C MET A 51 8.10 17.47 2.75
N ASP A 52 7.60 17.11 3.94
CA ASP A 52 6.64 17.94 4.72
C ASP A 52 5.37 18.30 3.90
N LEU A 53 4.89 17.33 3.12
CA LEU A 53 3.71 17.43 2.25
C LEU A 53 2.54 16.59 2.74
N ASP A 54 2.66 15.89 3.85
CA ASP A 54 1.60 15.05 4.43
C ASP A 54 0.59 15.83 5.28
N TYR A 55 0.83 17.13 5.51
CA TYR A 55 -0.04 18.00 6.32
C TYR A 55 -1.52 17.98 5.86
N ALA A 56 -1.78 18.08 4.56
CA ALA A 56 -3.13 18.05 4.00
C ALA A 56 -3.78 16.65 4.03
N LEU A 57 -2.99 15.59 4.23
CA LEU A 57 -3.52 14.24 4.45
C LEU A 57 -3.97 14.04 5.91
N GLN A 58 -3.33 14.74 6.86
CA GLN A 58 -3.62 14.63 8.28
C GLN A 58 -4.74 15.58 8.72
N VAL A 59 -4.71 16.83 8.25
CA VAL A 59 -5.61 17.90 8.70
C VAL A 59 -6.72 18.13 7.67
N ASP A 60 -7.97 18.07 8.12
CA ASP A 60 -9.11 18.43 7.28
C ASP A 60 -9.06 19.91 6.90
N THR A 61 -9.58 20.24 5.71
CA THR A 61 -9.54 21.60 5.16
C THR A 61 -10.05 22.61 6.18
N CYS A 62 -9.25 23.63 6.46
CA CYS A 62 -9.65 24.72 7.35
C CYS A 62 -10.76 25.56 6.69
N ALA A 63 -11.59 26.22 7.50
CA ALA A 63 -12.65 27.10 6.98
C ALA A 63 -12.08 28.18 6.06
N ALA A 64 -12.87 28.59 5.05
CA ALA A 64 -12.48 29.61 4.09
C ALA A 64 -11.94 30.86 4.80
N LEU A 65 -10.74 31.29 4.39
CA LEU A 65 -10.14 32.51 4.92
C LEU A 65 -11.09 33.69 4.70
N THR A 66 -11.43 34.42 5.77
CA THR A 66 -12.17 35.68 5.70
C THR A 66 -11.20 36.86 5.81
N ALA A 67 -11.70 38.08 5.56
CA ALA A 67 -10.88 39.28 5.70
C ALA A 67 -10.34 39.46 7.13
N GLU A 68 -11.05 38.94 8.15
CA GLU A 68 -10.67 38.97 9.55
C GLU A 68 -9.72 37.85 9.98
N SER A 69 -9.35 36.91 9.09
CA SER A 69 -8.47 35.80 9.47
C SER A 69 -7.10 36.30 9.93
N SER A 70 -6.62 35.72 11.03
CA SER A 70 -5.32 36.07 11.60
C SER A 70 -4.17 35.71 10.65
N THR A 71 -3.00 36.31 10.87
CA THR A 71 -1.76 35.97 10.16
C THR A 71 -1.43 34.49 10.24
N GLU A 72 -1.66 33.88 11.40
CA GLU A 72 -1.37 32.47 11.67
C GLU A 72 -2.35 31.56 10.92
N GLN A 73 -3.64 31.93 10.85
CA GLN A 73 -4.64 31.19 10.08
C GLN A 73 -4.34 31.21 8.58
N LYS A 74 -3.91 32.37 8.05
CA LYS A 74 -3.50 32.51 6.64
C LYS A 74 -2.28 31.64 6.33
N ALA A 75 -1.25 31.68 7.17
CA ALA A 75 -0.06 30.84 7.00
C ALA A 75 -0.37 29.33 7.07
N ALA A 76 -1.26 28.92 7.99
CA ALA A 76 -1.69 27.53 8.09
C ALA A 76 -2.46 27.07 6.83
N TYR A 77 -3.34 27.91 6.30
CA TYR A 77 -4.06 27.63 5.05
C TYR A 77 -3.10 27.53 3.86
N GLU A 78 -2.13 28.45 3.73
CA GLU A 78 -1.12 28.40 2.66
C GLU A 78 -0.27 27.12 2.73
N LYS A 79 0.15 26.72 3.94
CA LYS A 79 0.86 25.45 4.16
C LYS A 79 -0.01 24.25 3.73
N TRP A 80 -1.29 24.25 4.14
CA TRP A 80 -2.25 23.22 3.77
C TRP A 80 -2.45 23.14 2.25
N GLU A 81 -2.70 24.27 1.60
CA GLU A 81 -2.96 24.34 0.15
C GLU A 81 -1.74 23.88 -0.66
N ARG A 82 -0.54 24.28 -0.26
CA ARG A 82 0.72 23.80 -0.87
C ARG A 82 0.85 22.28 -0.72
N SER A 83 0.64 21.75 0.48
CA SER A 83 0.70 20.32 0.77
C SER A 83 -0.36 19.55 -0.04
N ASN A 84 -1.58 20.08 -0.13
CA ASN A 84 -2.69 19.52 -0.89
C ASN A 84 -2.36 19.42 -2.39
N CYS A 85 -1.96 20.54 -3.00
CA CYS A 85 -1.68 20.63 -4.43
C CYS A 85 -0.54 19.70 -4.86
N ILE A 86 0.59 19.73 -4.13
CA ILE A 86 1.76 18.92 -4.51
C ILE A 86 1.49 17.42 -4.26
N SER A 87 0.80 17.07 -3.17
CA SER A 87 0.42 15.67 -2.91
C SER A 87 -0.46 15.10 -4.02
N LEU A 88 -1.44 15.88 -4.50
CA LEU A 88 -2.26 15.50 -5.66
C LEU A 88 -1.42 15.27 -6.91
N MET A 89 -0.45 16.14 -7.20
CA MET A 89 0.43 15.98 -8.35
C MET A 89 1.26 14.69 -8.26
N ILE A 90 1.86 14.42 -7.11
CA ILE A 90 2.69 13.21 -6.87
C ILE A 90 1.84 11.93 -6.98
N MET A 91 0.65 11.91 -6.38
CA MET A 91 -0.26 10.76 -6.50
C MET A 91 -0.72 10.58 -7.94
N LYS A 92 -1.18 11.64 -8.63
CA LYS A 92 -1.69 11.55 -10.00
C LYS A 92 -0.63 11.19 -11.03
N CYS A 93 0.64 11.56 -10.83
CA CYS A 93 1.73 11.23 -11.75
C CYS A 93 2.28 9.81 -11.56
N SER A 94 2.14 9.24 -10.36
CA SER A 94 2.57 7.87 -10.05
C SER A 94 1.53 6.80 -10.42
N ILE A 95 0.35 7.22 -10.90
CA ILE A 95 -0.73 6.31 -11.32
C ILE A 95 -0.80 6.31 -12.85
N THR A 96 -0.86 5.10 -13.43
CA THR A 96 -1.02 4.94 -14.88
C THR A 96 -2.34 5.54 -15.37
N THR A 97 -2.37 6.04 -16.60
CA THR A 97 -3.56 6.70 -17.17
C THR A 97 -4.78 5.77 -17.28
N ALA A 98 -4.58 4.45 -17.29
CA ALA A 98 -5.66 3.46 -17.30
C ALA A 98 -6.37 3.41 -15.93
N ILE A 99 -5.60 3.25 -14.85
CA ILE A 99 -6.11 3.18 -13.48
C ILE A 99 -6.67 4.53 -13.05
N ARG A 100 -5.97 5.63 -13.38
CA ARG A 100 -6.40 7.00 -13.05
C ARG A 100 -7.79 7.34 -13.59
N ARG A 101 -8.18 6.77 -14.73
CA ARG A 101 -9.52 6.98 -15.30
C ARG A 101 -10.65 6.28 -14.53
N ALA A 102 -10.33 5.27 -13.72
CA ALA A 102 -11.29 4.55 -12.91
C ALA A 102 -11.48 5.17 -11.52
N ILE A 103 -10.61 6.12 -11.12
CA ILE A 103 -10.66 6.78 -9.82
C ILE A 103 -11.42 8.10 -9.97
N PRO A 104 -12.46 8.36 -9.14
CA PRO A 104 -13.14 9.66 -9.13
C PRO A 104 -12.16 10.79 -8.79
N ASP A 105 -12.20 11.87 -9.57
CA ASP A 105 -11.29 13.00 -9.37
C ASP A 105 -11.62 13.80 -8.11
N SER A 106 -10.63 14.49 -7.55
CA SER A 106 -10.79 15.41 -6.42
C SER A 106 -9.69 16.47 -6.42
N ASP A 107 -10.06 17.65 -5.91
CA ASP A 107 -9.21 18.79 -5.57
C ASP A 107 -8.63 18.71 -4.14
N ASN A 108 -9.00 17.69 -3.37
CA ASN A 108 -8.50 17.42 -2.03
C ASN A 108 -7.66 16.13 -2.05
N ALA A 109 -6.40 16.22 -1.64
CA ALA A 109 -5.44 15.11 -1.61
C ALA A 109 -5.89 13.95 -0.73
N LYS A 110 -6.43 14.25 0.47
CA LYS A 110 -6.91 13.25 1.42
C LYS A 110 -8.09 12.47 0.83
N LEU A 111 -9.03 13.18 0.22
CA LEU A 111 -10.21 12.58 -0.41
C LEU A 111 -9.84 11.78 -1.66
N TYR A 112 -8.92 12.30 -2.48
CA TYR A 112 -8.37 11.57 -3.63
C TYR A 112 -7.68 10.27 -3.21
N LEU A 113 -6.87 10.30 -2.14
CA LEU A 113 -6.23 9.10 -1.59
C LEU A 113 -7.28 8.07 -1.12
N ALA A 114 -8.37 8.53 -0.50
CA ALA A 114 -9.47 7.65 -0.10
C ALA A 114 -10.17 7.00 -1.31
N HIS A 115 -10.37 7.72 -2.41
CA HIS A 115 -10.91 7.13 -3.65
C HIS A 115 -9.99 6.06 -4.24
N ILE A 116 -8.67 6.27 -4.20
CA ILE A 116 -7.70 5.24 -4.60
C ILE A 116 -7.85 4.04 -3.67
N GLU A 117 -7.84 4.24 -2.35
CA GLU A 117 -7.99 3.16 -1.38
C GLU A 117 -9.25 2.32 -1.63
N GLU A 118 -10.39 2.95 -1.88
CA GLU A 118 -11.65 2.28 -2.16
C GLU A 118 -11.59 1.42 -3.44
N GLN A 119 -11.04 1.97 -4.52
CA GLN A 119 -10.90 1.27 -5.79
C GLN A 119 -10.05 -0.01 -5.64
N PHE A 120 -8.99 0.04 -4.83
CA PHE A 120 -8.11 -1.10 -4.61
C PHE A 120 -8.59 -2.03 -3.50
N GLN A 121 -9.45 -1.57 -2.59
CA GLN A 121 -10.09 -2.41 -1.59
C GLN A 121 -11.03 -3.44 -2.24
N GLY A 122 -11.79 -3.04 -3.27
CA GLY A 122 -12.66 -3.96 -4.04
C GLY A 122 -11.86 -5.06 -4.76
N SER A 123 -10.77 -4.66 -5.44
CA SER A 123 -9.86 -5.59 -6.12
C SER A 123 -9.18 -6.56 -5.15
N SER A 124 -8.71 -6.07 -3.99
CA SER A 124 -8.12 -6.87 -2.93
C SER A 124 -9.08 -7.96 -2.41
N LYS A 125 -10.35 -7.63 -2.18
CA LYS A 125 -11.37 -8.60 -1.74
C LYS A 125 -11.65 -9.68 -2.78
N ALA A 126 -11.77 -9.30 -4.07
CA ALA A 126 -12.00 -10.25 -5.15
C ALA A 126 -10.78 -11.18 -5.34
N HIS A 127 -9.57 -10.64 -5.24
CA HIS A 127 -8.33 -11.39 -5.31
C HIS A 127 -8.20 -12.36 -4.13
N ALA A 128 -8.46 -11.90 -2.90
CA ALA A 128 -8.48 -12.74 -1.71
C ALA A 128 -9.51 -13.89 -1.84
N THR A 129 -10.73 -13.58 -2.31
CA THR A 129 -11.77 -14.59 -2.55
C THR A 129 -11.32 -15.65 -3.55
N THR A 130 -10.64 -15.22 -4.62
CA THR A 130 -10.07 -16.13 -5.62
C THR A 130 -8.99 -17.03 -5.04
N LEU A 131 -8.06 -16.46 -4.25
CA LEU A 131 -7.00 -17.21 -3.56
C LEU A 131 -7.58 -18.23 -2.57
N ILE A 132 -8.53 -17.83 -1.74
CA ILE A 132 -9.21 -18.70 -0.78
C ILE A 132 -9.92 -19.84 -1.50
N THR A 133 -10.69 -19.53 -2.55
CA THR A 133 -11.40 -20.54 -3.35
C THR A 133 -10.43 -21.54 -3.94
N LYS A 134 -9.32 -21.06 -4.52
CA LYS A 134 -8.28 -21.91 -5.07
C LYS A 134 -7.64 -22.77 -3.99
N MET A 135 -7.28 -22.20 -2.84
CA MET A 135 -6.67 -22.95 -1.73
C MET A 135 -7.56 -24.06 -1.19
N VAL A 136 -8.87 -23.81 -1.01
CA VAL A 136 -9.83 -24.79 -0.49
C VAL A 136 -10.13 -25.90 -1.50
N THR A 137 -10.12 -25.58 -2.79
CA THR A 137 -10.48 -26.53 -3.86
C THR A 137 -9.28 -27.28 -4.45
N LEU A 138 -8.07 -26.73 -4.32
CA LEU A 138 -6.84 -27.32 -4.87
C LEU A 138 -6.59 -28.70 -4.23
N LYS A 139 -6.62 -29.74 -5.06
CA LYS A 139 -6.26 -31.11 -4.67
C LYS A 139 -4.94 -31.50 -5.33
N TYR A 140 -4.15 -32.29 -4.62
CA TYR A 140 -2.92 -32.84 -5.16
C TYR A 140 -3.23 -33.83 -6.29
N SER A 141 -2.75 -33.52 -7.50
CA SER A 141 -3.03 -34.30 -8.72
C SER A 141 -2.15 -35.55 -8.89
N GLY A 142 -1.13 -35.74 -8.05
CA GLY A 142 -0.16 -36.84 -8.20
C GLY A 142 0.90 -36.63 -9.28
N SER A 143 0.75 -35.61 -10.14
CA SER A 143 1.67 -35.35 -11.27
C SER A 143 2.89 -34.52 -10.88
N ASN A 144 2.70 -33.54 -10.00
CA ASN A 144 3.78 -32.71 -9.47
C ASN A 144 4.22 -33.31 -8.13
N GLY A 145 5.46 -33.13 -7.68
CA GLY A 145 5.88 -33.65 -6.38
C GLY A 145 5.09 -33.01 -5.21
N VAL A 146 4.92 -33.73 -4.09
CA VAL A 146 4.23 -33.19 -2.89
C VAL A 146 4.87 -31.88 -2.40
N ARG A 147 6.19 -31.75 -2.53
CA ARG A 147 6.91 -30.52 -2.21
C ARG A 147 6.43 -29.32 -3.03
N GLU A 148 6.18 -29.52 -4.33
CA GLU A 148 5.70 -28.46 -5.21
C GLU A 148 4.29 -28.01 -4.81
N HIS A 149 3.45 -28.97 -4.45
CA HIS A 149 2.10 -28.69 -3.94
C HIS A 149 2.11 -27.88 -2.64
N ILE A 150 3.03 -28.20 -1.72
CA ILE A 150 3.23 -27.44 -0.48
C ILE A 150 3.71 -26.01 -0.79
N LEU A 151 4.66 -25.85 -1.71
CA LEU A 151 5.14 -24.52 -2.12
C LEU A 151 4.02 -23.68 -2.73
N GLN A 152 3.15 -24.29 -3.54
CA GLN A 152 1.98 -23.61 -4.11
C GLN A 152 0.99 -23.17 -3.02
N MET A 153 0.72 -24.01 -2.02
CA MET A 153 -0.13 -23.64 -0.88
C MET A 153 0.49 -22.52 -0.04
N ASN A 154 1.81 -22.57 0.20
CA ASN A 154 2.54 -21.55 0.95
C ASN A 154 2.56 -20.20 0.20
N ASP A 155 2.79 -20.22 -1.10
CA ASP A 155 2.73 -19.02 -1.94
C ASP A 155 1.37 -18.33 -1.85
N MET A 156 0.27 -19.09 -1.94
CA MET A 156 -1.08 -18.52 -1.76
C MET A 156 -1.29 -17.96 -0.34
N ALA A 157 -0.76 -18.59 0.70
CA ALA A 157 -0.83 -18.06 2.07
C ALA A 157 -0.03 -16.76 2.23
N SER A 158 1.15 -16.68 1.60
CA SER A 158 1.97 -15.47 1.54
C SER A 158 1.27 -14.32 0.82
N GLN A 159 0.60 -14.61 -0.30
CA GLN A 159 -0.23 -13.63 -1.00
C GLN A 159 -1.39 -13.14 -0.13
N LEU A 160 -2.09 -14.03 0.59
CA LEU A 160 -3.16 -13.66 1.52
C LEU A 160 -2.66 -12.81 2.70
N LYS A 161 -1.47 -13.11 3.22
CA LYS A 161 -0.80 -12.25 4.21
C LYS A 161 -0.51 -10.85 3.67
N GLY A 162 -0.13 -10.74 2.39
CA GLY A 162 -0.02 -9.48 1.66
C GLY A 162 -1.33 -8.70 1.54
N LEU A 163 -2.47 -9.33 1.80
CA LEU A 163 -3.82 -8.72 1.81
C LEU A 163 -4.39 -8.57 3.23
N ASP A 164 -3.57 -8.72 4.28
CA ASP A 164 -3.99 -8.67 5.70
C ASP A 164 -4.91 -9.82 6.13
N MET A 165 -4.85 -10.96 5.40
CA MET A 165 -5.60 -12.17 5.69
C MET A 165 -4.62 -13.30 6.06
N GLU A 166 -3.89 -13.12 7.15
CA GLU A 166 -2.87 -14.07 7.58
C GLU A 166 -3.48 -15.43 7.97
N ILE A 167 -2.92 -16.50 7.40
CA ILE A 167 -3.23 -17.88 7.75
C ILE A 167 -2.13 -18.37 8.68
N SER A 168 -2.51 -18.89 9.85
CA SER A 168 -1.54 -19.48 10.77
C SER A 168 -0.88 -20.72 10.16
N GLU A 169 0.39 -20.97 10.50
CA GLU A 169 1.12 -22.13 9.97
C GLU A 169 0.39 -23.45 10.25
N GLY A 170 -0.18 -23.62 11.45
CA GLY A 170 -0.97 -24.79 11.79
C GLY A 170 -2.19 -24.98 10.88
N PHE A 171 -2.90 -23.91 10.56
CA PHE A 171 -4.05 -23.98 9.65
C PHE A 171 -3.64 -24.23 8.20
N LEU A 172 -2.49 -23.70 7.77
CA LEU A 172 -1.91 -24.00 6.46
C LEU A 172 -1.56 -25.49 6.33
N VAL A 173 -0.99 -26.11 7.38
CA VAL A 173 -0.73 -27.55 7.37
C VAL A 173 -2.03 -28.34 7.22
N HIS A 174 -3.12 -27.94 7.88
CA HIS A 174 -4.43 -28.58 7.67
C HIS A 174 -4.94 -28.45 6.23
N PHE A 175 -4.76 -27.31 5.56
CA PHE A 175 -5.08 -27.17 4.13
C PHE A 175 -4.26 -28.12 3.26
N VAL A 176 -2.95 -28.21 3.50
CA VAL A 176 -2.08 -29.16 2.81
C VAL A 176 -2.58 -30.59 3.04
N MET A 177 -2.80 -31.01 4.29
CA MET A 177 -3.22 -32.38 4.61
C MET A 177 -4.57 -32.74 3.97
N THR A 178 -5.55 -31.84 4.00
CA THR A 178 -6.89 -32.07 3.42
C THR A 178 -6.91 -32.06 1.89
N SER A 179 -5.86 -31.51 1.26
CA SER A 179 -5.69 -31.52 -0.19
C SER A 179 -5.01 -32.80 -0.74
N LEU A 180 -4.37 -33.60 0.12
CA LEU A 180 -3.69 -34.83 -0.28
C LEU A 180 -4.69 -36.01 -0.43
N PRO A 181 -4.54 -36.85 -1.47
CA PRO A 181 -5.39 -38.03 -1.69
C PRO A 181 -5.19 -39.10 -0.62
N ALA A 182 -6.11 -40.07 -0.58
CA ALA A 182 -6.16 -41.14 0.42
C ALA A 182 -4.87 -41.98 0.52
N GLN A 183 -4.08 -42.06 -0.55
CA GLN A 183 -2.77 -42.72 -0.55
C GLN A 183 -1.78 -42.12 0.48
N PHE A 184 -2.04 -40.90 0.99
CA PHE A 184 -1.25 -40.25 2.04
C PHE A 184 -1.90 -40.35 3.43
N ASP A 185 -2.97 -41.13 3.61
CA ASP A 185 -3.65 -41.24 4.91
C ASP A 185 -2.75 -41.74 6.06
N PRO A 186 -1.79 -42.68 5.86
CA PRO A 186 -0.84 -43.03 6.91
C PRO A 186 -0.01 -41.84 7.40
N PHE A 187 0.34 -40.91 6.50
CA PHE A 187 1.06 -39.69 6.84
C PHE A 187 0.19 -38.71 7.64
N LYS A 188 -1.09 -38.58 7.29
CA LYS A 188 -2.06 -37.76 8.04
C LYS A 188 -2.27 -38.27 9.47
N ILE A 189 -2.37 -39.60 9.64
CA ILE A 189 -2.52 -40.23 10.96
C ILE A 189 -1.30 -39.95 11.84
N ASN A 190 -0.09 -40.09 11.28
CA ASN A 190 1.15 -39.82 12.03
C ASN A 190 1.26 -38.35 12.47
N TYR A 191 0.91 -37.40 11.59
CA TYR A 191 0.91 -35.97 11.91
C TYR A 191 -0.07 -35.64 13.05
N ASN A 192 -1.31 -36.13 12.98
CA ASN A 192 -2.33 -35.88 14.01
C ASN A 192 -1.99 -36.52 15.37
N THR A 193 -1.09 -37.51 15.40
CA THR A 193 -0.66 -38.21 16.62
C THR A 193 0.57 -37.54 17.25
N GLN A 194 1.25 -36.64 16.53
CA GLN A 194 2.31 -35.79 17.10
C GLN A 194 1.67 -34.68 17.91
N LYS A 195 1.75 -34.76 19.24
CA LYS A 195 1.29 -33.70 20.14
C LYS A 195 1.93 -32.36 19.76
N GLU A 196 1.11 -31.32 19.65
CA GLU A 196 1.55 -29.93 19.62
C GLU A 196 2.55 -29.72 20.77
N LYS A 197 3.73 -29.21 20.43
CA LYS A 197 4.81 -28.98 21.38
C LYS A 197 4.88 -27.51 21.75
#